data_AF-A0A1F6YVR4-F1
#
_entry.id   AF-A0A1F6YVR4-F1
#
_cell.length_a   1.000
_cell.length_b   1.000
_cell.length_c   1.000
_cell.angle_alpha   90.00
_cell.angle_beta   90.00
_cell.angle_gamma   90.00
#
_symmetry.space_group_name_H-M   'P 1'
#
loop_
_entity.id
_entity.type
_entity.pdbx_description
1 polymer ?
#
loop_
_entity_poly.entity_id
_entity_poly.type
_entity_poly.pdbx_seq_one_letter_code
_entity_poly.pdbx_strand_id
1 'polypeptide(L)'
;MKERFPKIGEIKKAVEKNTKLATEDGGRYIYKENEWGAYDSPLVSFEITLGAVLPDEEGNTQKSEVFRKYIEKTLSNKGKRDLTAIEFGGPGSELFKGFTPNFFAKTVGVCLADIRNQRKQKEDKRNNHSVIVGDITEITKDKTLTKVTQTLGTNKTDLIISRMEGPIILIDKNPAILDRIIRNWYDLLNKNGLMFIQFELPKYQPRYTEPLIKKWANAIKEKFPEVDIQVNKGVLRLHKRVGAPEKLPPATQLFT
;
A
#
# COMPACT_ATOMS: atom_id res chain seq x y z
N MET A 1 -1.56 32.77 -7.51
CA MET A 1 -2.63 32.00 -8.19
C MET A 1 -3.35 31.20 -7.11
N LYS A 2 -4.64 31.46 -6.83
CA LYS A 2 -5.40 30.68 -5.83
C LYS A 2 -5.84 29.37 -6.50
N GLU A 3 -5.16 28.26 -6.22
CA GLU A 3 -5.60 26.94 -6.65
C GLU A 3 -6.99 26.66 -6.04
N ARG A 4 -8.01 26.64 -6.90
CA ARG A 4 -9.36 26.22 -6.51
C ARG A 4 -9.34 24.73 -6.32
N PHE A 5 -9.51 24.29 -5.08
CA PHE A 5 -9.94 22.93 -4.80
C PHE A 5 -11.25 22.68 -5.57
N PRO A 6 -11.44 21.47 -6.11
CA PRO A 6 -12.73 21.11 -6.67
C PRO A 6 -13.79 21.26 -5.58
N LYS A 7 -14.89 21.94 -5.88
CA LYS A 7 -16.00 22.13 -4.93
C LYS A 7 -16.50 20.76 -4.45
N ILE A 8 -17.09 20.67 -3.26
CA ILE A 8 -17.62 19.40 -2.69
C ILE A 8 -18.50 18.61 -3.71
N GLY A 9 -19.26 19.32 -4.55
CA GLY A 9 -20.04 18.70 -5.63
C GLY A 9 -19.21 18.10 -6.78
N GLU A 10 -18.03 18.64 -7.06
CA GLU A 10 -17.09 18.11 -8.05
C GLU A 10 -16.37 16.86 -7.53
N ILE A 11 -16.07 16.79 -6.22
CA ILE A 11 -15.54 15.58 -5.58
C ILE A 11 -16.57 14.44 -5.58
N LYS A 12 -17.84 14.73 -5.24
CA LYS A 12 -18.93 13.72 -5.33
C LYS A 12 -19.12 13.23 -6.77
N LYS A 13 -19.19 14.14 -7.74
CA LYS A 13 -19.26 13.78 -9.16
C LYS A 13 -18.03 12.99 -9.63
N ALA A 14 -16.85 13.28 -9.09
CA ALA A 14 -15.64 12.54 -9.39
C ALA A 14 -15.69 11.10 -8.83
N VAL A 15 -16.23 10.90 -7.62
CA VAL A 15 -16.45 9.57 -7.03
C VAL A 15 -17.50 8.77 -7.84
N GLU A 16 -18.60 9.40 -8.24
CA GLU A 16 -19.65 8.76 -9.07
C GLU A 16 -19.14 8.45 -10.48
N LYS A 17 -18.39 9.37 -11.09
CA LYS A 17 -17.73 9.17 -12.39
C LYS A 17 -16.67 8.07 -12.32
N ASN A 18 -15.96 7.92 -11.21
CA ASN A 18 -15.02 6.82 -10.97
C ASN A 18 -15.70 5.46 -10.97
N THR A 19 -16.82 5.35 -10.27
CA THR A 19 -17.67 4.16 -10.29
C THR A 19 -18.08 3.78 -11.71
N LYS A 20 -18.36 4.78 -12.56
CA LYS A 20 -18.77 4.59 -13.96
C LYS A 20 -17.60 4.25 -14.91
N LEU A 21 -16.47 4.96 -14.81
CA LEU A 21 -15.28 4.72 -15.64
C LEU A 21 -14.60 3.38 -15.33
N ALA A 22 -14.58 2.97 -14.06
CA ALA A 22 -14.09 1.64 -13.68
C ALA A 22 -14.93 0.50 -14.27
N THR A 23 -16.21 0.76 -14.60
CA THR A 23 -17.09 -0.21 -15.26
C THR A 23 -17.12 -0.11 -16.79
N GLU A 24 -16.76 1.04 -17.38
CA GLU A 24 -16.87 1.30 -18.82
C GLU A 24 -15.52 1.15 -19.58
N ASP A 25 -14.37 1.47 -18.95
CA ASP A 25 -13.03 1.43 -19.57
C ASP A 25 -12.09 0.35 -19.00
N GLY A 26 -12.51 -0.36 -17.96
CA GLY A 26 -11.67 -1.29 -17.21
C GLY A 26 -11.42 -2.62 -17.93
N GLY A 27 -10.36 -2.74 -18.72
CA GLY A 27 -9.88 -4.07 -19.11
C GLY A 27 -8.86 -4.26 -20.22
N ARG A 28 -8.13 -3.24 -20.69
CA ARG A 28 -7.05 -3.46 -21.68
C ARG A 28 -5.75 -2.77 -21.31
N TYR A 29 -5.14 -3.20 -20.21
CA TYR A 29 -3.69 -3.08 -20.07
C TYR A 29 -3.08 -4.46 -20.26
N ILE A 30 -2.56 -4.66 -21.48
CA ILE A 30 -1.79 -5.82 -21.90
C ILE A 30 -0.40 -5.67 -21.25
N TYR A 31 -0.23 -6.14 -20.02
CA TYR A 31 1.10 -6.47 -19.51
C TYR A 31 1.34 -7.94 -19.82
N LYS A 32 1.95 -8.18 -20.98
CA LYS A 32 2.60 -9.46 -21.30
C LYS A 32 4.06 -9.34 -20.87
N GLU A 33 4.38 -9.83 -19.69
CA GLU A 33 5.72 -10.38 -19.44
C GLU A 33 5.54 -11.70 -18.69
N ASN A 34 6.02 -12.79 -19.28
CA ASN A 34 5.73 -14.17 -18.87
C ASN A 34 6.65 -14.66 -17.73
N GLU A 35 7.26 -13.76 -16.97
CA GLU A 35 8.27 -14.11 -15.96
C GLU A 35 7.89 -13.57 -14.59
N TRP A 36 7.51 -14.49 -13.69
CA TRP A 36 7.10 -14.19 -12.31
C TRP A 36 8.12 -13.32 -11.56
N GLY A 37 9.42 -13.56 -11.78
CA GLY A 37 10.50 -12.81 -11.12
C GLY A 37 10.59 -11.32 -11.49
N ALA A 38 9.98 -10.90 -12.61
CA ALA A 38 9.88 -9.49 -12.96
C ALA A 38 8.90 -8.74 -12.03
N TYR A 39 7.88 -9.45 -11.53
CA TYR A 39 6.85 -8.90 -10.65
C TYR A 39 7.11 -9.17 -9.17
N ASP A 40 7.84 -10.25 -8.85
CA ASP A 40 8.15 -10.71 -7.50
C ASP A 40 9.53 -10.21 -7.05
N SER A 41 9.55 -9.03 -6.43
CA SER A 41 10.80 -8.35 -6.06
C SER A 41 11.26 -8.73 -4.65
N PRO A 42 12.57 -8.91 -4.42
CA PRO A 42 13.10 -9.15 -3.07
C PRO A 42 13.02 -7.89 -2.21
N LEU A 43 13.00 -8.07 -0.88
CA LEU A 43 12.93 -6.98 0.11
C LEU A 43 13.95 -5.86 -0.12
N VAL A 44 15.17 -6.19 -0.53
CA VAL A 44 16.24 -5.21 -0.81
C VAL A 44 15.87 -4.25 -1.95
N SER A 45 15.08 -4.69 -2.93
CA SER A 45 14.60 -3.82 -4.00
C SER A 45 13.64 -2.76 -3.47
N PHE A 46 12.86 -3.09 -2.44
CA PHE A 46 11.98 -2.15 -1.76
C PHE A 46 12.75 -1.17 -0.87
N GLU A 47 13.90 -1.56 -0.32
CA GLU A 47 14.73 -0.64 0.48
C GLU A 47 15.20 0.57 -0.34
N ILE A 48 15.50 0.36 -1.63
CA ILE A 48 15.93 1.44 -2.55
C ILE A 48 14.83 2.50 -2.71
N THR A 49 13.57 2.10 -2.73
CA THR A 49 12.42 3.00 -2.96
C THR A 49 11.81 3.48 -1.64
N LEU A 50 11.48 2.56 -0.75
CA LEU A 50 10.79 2.81 0.52
C LEU A 50 11.71 3.31 1.64
N GLY A 51 13.03 3.10 1.52
CA GLY A 51 14.01 3.62 2.48
C GLY A 51 13.99 5.15 2.60
N ALA A 52 13.55 5.85 1.55
CA ALA A 52 13.50 7.31 1.49
C ALA A 52 12.47 7.96 2.44
N VAL A 53 11.55 7.17 3.00
CA VAL A 53 10.48 7.63 3.92
C VAL A 53 10.64 7.08 5.34
N LEU A 54 11.77 6.45 5.64
CA LEU A 54 12.13 6.06 7.00
C LEU A 54 12.57 7.28 7.83
N PRO A 55 12.41 7.24 9.17
CA PRO A 55 12.90 8.31 10.05
C PRO A 55 14.43 8.49 9.95
N ASP A 56 14.90 9.74 10.07
CA ASP A 56 16.30 10.13 9.85
C ASP A 56 17.31 9.38 10.75
N GLU A 57 16.90 8.98 11.96
CA GLU A 57 17.73 8.20 12.89
C GLU A 57 18.16 6.83 12.34
N GLU A 58 17.45 6.31 11.33
CA GLU A 58 17.73 5.00 10.74
C GLU A 58 18.38 5.10 9.34
N GLY A 59 18.40 6.29 8.72
CA GLY A 59 18.84 6.52 7.34
C GLY A 59 20.35 6.56 7.08
N ASN A 60 21.21 6.44 8.10
CA ASN A 60 22.64 6.77 8.01
C ASN A 60 23.63 5.61 8.26
N THR A 61 23.15 4.37 8.40
CA THR A 61 24.00 3.18 8.53
C THR A 61 23.88 2.27 7.30
N GLN A 62 24.97 1.57 6.95
CA GLN A 62 25.15 0.71 5.76
C GLN A 62 23.85 0.11 5.19
N LYS A 63 23.60 0.42 3.91
CA LYS A 63 22.32 0.44 3.18
C LYS A 63 21.67 -0.91 2.83
N SER A 64 22.01 -1.98 3.53
CA SER A 64 21.29 -3.25 3.40
C SER A 64 20.80 -3.63 4.77
N GLU A 65 19.49 -3.75 4.95
CA GLU A 65 18.76 -4.15 6.17
C GLU A 65 18.10 -3.03 6.97
N VAL A 66 18.29 -1.74 6.65
CA VAL A 66 17.66 -0.65 7.42
C VAL A 66 16.14 -0.78 7.34
N PHE A 67 15.62 -0.99 6.13
CA PHE A 67 14.19 -1.13 5.91
C PHE A 67 13.58 -2.31 6.67
N ARG A 68 14.25 -3.48 6.63
CA ARG A 68 13.84 -4.67 7.37
C ARG A 68 13.85 -4.40 8.89
N LYS A 69 14.96 -3.88 9.42
CA LYS A 69 15.14 -3.60 10.84
C LYS A 69 14.12 -2.59 11.36
N TYR A 70 13.82 -1.55 10.59
CA TYR A 70 12.79 -0.58 10.95
C TYR A 70 11.43 -1.25 11.19
N ILE A 71 10.99 -2.05 10.20
CA ILE A 71 9.69 -2.74 10.26
C ILE A 71 9.69 -3.73 11.42
N GLU A 72 10.73 -4.57 11.53
CA GLU A 72 10.81 -5.58 12.55
C GLU A 72 10.82 -4.96 13.95
N LYS A 73 11.63 -3.92 14.20
CA LYS A 73 11.66 -3.18 15.46
C LYS A 73 10.32 -2.54 15.79
N THR A 74 9.68 -1.90 14.81
CA THR A 74 8.41 -1.20 15.01
C THR A 74 7.28 -2.16 15.39
N LEU A 75 7.22 -3.33 14.74
CA LEU A 75 6.14 -4.30 14.93
C LEU A 75 6.42 -5.31 16.07
N SER A 76 7.68 -5.54 16.43
CA SER A 76 8.09 -6.46 17.52
C SER A 76 7.77 -5.94 18.92
N ASN A 77 7.50 -4.65 19.10
CA ASN A 77 7.15 -4.06 20.40
C ASN A 77 5.83 -4.58 21.00
N LYS A 78 5.13 -5.49 20.31
CA LYS A 78 3.99 -6.22 20.84
C LYS A 78 4.45 -7.64 21.16
N GLY A 79 4.25 -8.04 22.41
CA GLY A 79 4.47 -9.42 22.86
C GLY A 79 3.89 -10.44 21.88
N LYS A 80 4.54 -11.61 21.81
CA LYS A 80 4.27 -12.73 20.88
C LYS A 80 2.83 -12.77 20.36
N ARG A 81 2.59 -12.14 19.22
CA ARG A 81 1.32 -12.22 18.48
C ARG A 81 1.63 -12.58 17.04
N ASP A 82 0.66 -13.24 16.40
CA ASP A 82 0.75 -13.64 15.01
C ASP A 82 0.66 -12.41 14.10
N LEU A 83 1.81 -11.88 13.68
CA LEU A 83 1.89 -10.74 12.78
C LEU A 83 1.44 -11.15 11.36
N THR A 84 0.78 -10.23 10.67
CA THR A 84 0.36 -10.44 9.28
C THR A 84 0.82 -9.31 8.37
N ALA A 85 1.04 -9.61 7.10
CA ALA A 85 1.42 -8.62 6.10
C ALA A 85 0.71 -8.82 4.75
N ILE A 86 0.55 -7.72 4.01
CA ILE A 86 -0.05 -7.71 2.67
C ILE A 86 0.84 -6.94 1.70
N GLU A 87 1.07 -7.48 0.51
CA GLU A 87 1.50 -6.72 -0.65
C GLU A 87 0.29 -6.47 -1.57
N PHE A 88 -0.01 -5.21 -1.87
CA PHE A 88 -0.95 -4.82 -2.92
C PHE A 88 -0.19 -4.39 -4.17
N GLY A 89 -0.63 -4.85 -5.34
CA GLY A 89 0.06 -4.58 -6.61
C GLY A 89 1.28 -5.47 -6.81
N GLY A 90 1.32 -6.62 -6.12
CA GLY A 90 2.42 -7.54 -6.20
C GLY A 90 2.21 -8.87 -5.50
N PRO A 91 3.01 -9.87 -5.87
CA PRO A 91 2.86 -11.21 -5.35
C PRO A 91 3.42 -11.42 -3.95
N GLY A 92 4.39 -10.64 -3.49
CA GLY A 92 4.86 -10.66 -2.10
C GLY A 92 5.77 -11.82 -1.71
N SER A 93 5.95 -12.84 -2.56
CA SER A 93 6.64 -14.06 -2.16
C SER A 93 8.12 -13.82 -1.82
N GLU A 94 8.89 -13.14 -2.70
CA GLU A 94 10.30 -12.80 -2.44
C GLU A 94 10.45 -11.64 -1.45
N LEU A 95 9.49 -10.72 -1.43
CA LEU A 95 9.43 -9.63 -0.46
C LEU A 95 9.36 -10.18 0.98
N PHE A 96 8.36 -11.01 1.26
CA PHE A 96 8.12 -11.48 2.63
C PHE A 96 9.11 -12.53 3.10
N LYS A 97 9.74 -13.27 2.17
CA LYS A 97 10.86 -14.17 2.47
C LYS A 97 12.11 -13.42 3.00
N GLY A 98 12.23 -12.13 2.71
CA GLY A 98 13.35 -11.30 3.16
C GLY A 98 13.32 -10.92 4.65
N PHE A 99 12.23 -11.17 5.38
CA PHE A 99 12.12 -10.92 6.81
C PHE A 99 12.73 -12.06 7.65
N THR A 100 13.00 -11.79 8.93
CA THR A 100 13.40 -12.82 9.90
C THR A 100 12.46 -14.04 9.82
N PRO A 101 12.95 -15.28 9.85
CA PRO A 101 12.10 -16.46 9.73
C PRO A 101 10.95 -16.46 10.73
N ASN A 102 9.74 -16.76 10.26
CA ASN A 102 8.50 -16.72 11.05
C ASN A 102 8.13 -15.36 11.66
N PHE A 103 8.72 -14.26 11.17
CA PHE A 103 8.38 -12.92 11.62
C PHE A 103 6.90 -12.60 11.39
N PHE A 104 6.37 -12.98 10.22
CA PHE A 104 4.93 -12.97 9.93
C PHE A 104 4.38 -14.39 10.02
N ALA A 105 3.27 -14.56 10.74
CA ALA A 105 2.53 -15.81 10.80
C ALA A 105 1.82 -16.12 9.48
N LYS A 106 1.33 -15.08 8.78
CA LYS A 106 0.72 -15.19 7.46
C LYS A 106 0.99 -13.96 6.61
N THR A 107 1.19 -14.16 5.32
CA THR A 107 1.35 -13.06 4.37
C THR A 107 0.51 -13.27 3.11
N VAL A 108 0.10 -12.17 2.49
CA VAL A 108 -0.73 -12.20 1.27
C VAL A 108 -0.12 -11.27 0.21
N GLY A 109 0.00 -11.74 -1.03
CA GLY A 109 0.18 -10.89 -2.20
C GLY A 109 -1.12 -10.73 -2.97
N VAL A 110 -1.35 -9.55 -3.55
CA VAL A 110 -2.50 -9.26 -4.41
C VAL A 110 -2.03 -8.72 -5.75
N CYS A 111 -2.31 -9.47 -6.81
CA CYS A 111 -1.94 -9.14 -8.18
C CYS A 111 -3.07 -9.50 -9.16
N LEU A 112 -2.97 -9.01 -10.40
CA LEU A 112 -4.00 -9.25 -11.42
C LEU A 112 -3.97 -10.66 -12.01
N ALA A 113 -2.88 -11.41 -11.81
CA ALA A 113 -2.73 -12.78 -12.27
C ALA A 113 -1.75 -13.55 -11.39
N ASP A 114 -2.06 -14.81 -11.11
CA ASP A 114 -1.14 -15.77 -10.48
C ASP A 114 -0.51 -16.63 -11.58
N ILE A 115 0.72 -16.29 -11.97
CA ILE A 115 1.49 -17.02 -12.98
C ILE A 115 2.59 -17.89 -12.34
N ARG A 116 2.49 -18.17 -11.03
CA ARG A 116 3.44 -19.06 -10.35
C ARG A 116 3.36 -20.46 -10.91
N ASN A 117 4.53 -21.08 -11.10
CA ASN A 117 4.60 -22.52 -11.31
C ASN A 117 4.34 -23.29 -9.99
N GLN A 118 4.09 -24.60 -10.11
CA GLN A 118 3.79 -25.47 -8.95
C GLN A 118 4.88 -25.48 -7.88
N ARG A 119 6.16 -25.32 -8.26
CA ARG A 119 7.27 -25.27 -7.32
C ARG A 119 7.15 -24.04 -6.42
N LYS A 120 6.93 -22.86 -7.01
CA LYS A 120 6.78 -21.60 -6.26
C LYS A 120 5.52 -21.61 -5.40
N GLN A 121 4.40 -22.17 -5.88
CA GLN A 121 3.20 -22.35 -5.06
C GLN A 121 3.45 -23.22 -3.81
N LYS A 122 4.24 -24.31 -3.95
CA LYS A 122 4.62 -25.16 -2.83
C LYS A 122 5.56 -24.45 -1.85
N GLU A 123 6.48 -23.64 -2.34
CA GLU A 123 7.36 -22.81 -1.50
C GLU A 123 6.54 -21.79 -0.69
N ASP A 124 5.66 -21.05 -1.34
CA ASP A 124 4.81 -20.05 -0.68
C ASP A 124 3.92 -20.67 0.39
N LYS A 125 3.36 -21.86 0.11
CA LYS A 125 2.58 -22.61 1.11
C LYS A 125 3.41 -22.98 2.34
N ARG A 126 4.70 -23.32 2.19
CA ARG A 126 5.60 -23.60 3.32
C ARG A 126 5.94 -22.35 4.13
N ASN A 127 5.92 -21.19 3.48
CA ASN A 127 6.17 -19.88 4.10
C ASN A 127 4.89 -19.20 4.62
N ASN A 128 3.76 -19.91 4.70
CA ASN A 128 2.45 -19.36 5.06
C ASN A 128 2.05 -18.12 4.22
N HIS A 129 2.46 -18.13 2.95
CA HIS A 129 2.19 -17.07 1.99
C HIS A 129 1.11 -17.49 1.00
N SER A 130 0.20 -16.57 0.68
CA SER A 130 -0.87 -16.78 -0.30
C SER A 130 -0.89 -15.66 -1.34
N VAL A 131 -1.17 -15.99 -2.59
CA VAL A 131 -1.40 -14.99 -3.64
C VAL A 131 -2.88 -14.98 -3.99
N ILE A 132 -3.47 -13.79 -4.02
CA ILE A 132 -4.85 -13.55 -4.40
C ILE A 132 -4.87 -12.81 -5.73
N VAL A 133 -5.61 -13.37 -6.68
CA VAL A 133 -5.93 -12.70 -7.93
C VAL A 133 -7.05 -11.69 -7.70
N GLY A 134 -6.76 -10.40 -7.89
CA GLY A 134 -7.71 -9.31 -7.67
C GLY A 134 -7.21 -7.94 -8.11
N ASP A 135 -8.15 -7.04 -8.33
CA ASP A 135 -7.89 -5.63 -8.69
C ASP A 135 -7.94 -4.76 -7.43
N ILE A 136 -6.82 -4.13 -7.10
CA ILE A 136 -6.70 -3.25 -5.93
C ILE A 136 -7.39 -1.89 -6.15
N THR A 137 -7.72 -1.56 -7.40
CA THR A 137 -8.43 -0.34 -7.77
C THR A 137 -9.95 -0.53 -7.85
N GLU A 138 -10.47 -1.73 -7.52
CA GLU A 138 -11.90 -2.03 -7.50
C GLU A 138 -12.65 -1.02 -6.60
N ILE A 139 -13.62 -0.31 -7.17
CA ILE A 139 -14.30 0.84 -6.55
C ILE A 139 -15.65 0.47 -5.93
N THR A 140 -16.31 -0.53 -6.51
CA THR A 140 -17.76 -0.77 -6.32
C THR A 140 -18.06 -2.07 -5.58
N LYS A 141 -17.06 -2.94 -5.43
CA LYS A 141 -17.21 -4.28 -4.91
C LYS A 141 -16.00 -4.58 -4.04
N ASP A 142 -16.18 -4.78 -2.74
CA ASP A 142 -15.08 -5.12 -1.82
C ASP A 142 -14.64 -6.58 -1.95
N LYS A 143 -14.70 -7.18 -3.16
CA LYS A 143 -14.42 -8.59 -3.39
C LYS A 143 -12.96 -8.92 -3.09
N THR A 144 -12.04 -8.10 -3.59
CA THR A 144 -10.60 -8.31 -3.38
C THR A 144 -10.25 -8.18 -1.89
N LEU A 145 -10.72 -7.14 -1.20
CA LEU A 145 -10.49 -6.96 0.23
C LEU A 145 -11.15 -8.04 1.10
N THR A 146 -12.34 -8.50 0.71
CA THR A 146 -13.02 -9.62 1.39
C THR A 146 -12.19 -10.90 1.30
N LYS A 147 -11.65 -11.22 0.11
CA LYS A 147 -10.75 -12.38 -0.05
C LYS A 147 -9.50 -12.25 0.81
N VAL A 148 -8.87 -11.07 0.82
CA VAL A 148 -7.67 -10.80 1.63
C VAL A 148 -7.91 -11.06 3.11
N THR A 149 -8.99 -10.50 3.67
CA THR A 149 -9.32 -10.67 5.10
C THR A 149 -9.68 -12.12 5.44
N GLN A 150 -10.41 -12.81 4.55
CA GLN A 150 -10.68 -14.25 4.69
C GLN A 150 -9.41 -15.09 4.67
N THR A 151 -8.47 -14.82 3.75
CA THR A 151 -7.20 -15.55 3.64
C THR A 151 -6.30 -15.32 4.86
N LEU A 152 -6.21 -14.08 5.36
CA LEU A 152 -5.50 -13.80 6.59
C LEU A 152 -6.18 -14.42 7.82
N GLY A 153 -7.50 -14.56 7.79
CA GLY A 153 -8.31 -14.97 8.95
C GLY A 153 -8.49 -13.84 9.97
N THR A 154 -8.34 -12.59 9.52
CA THR A 154 -8.46 -11.37 10.34
C THR A 154 -8.89 -10.21 9.44
N ASN A 155 -9.62 -9.25 10.02
CA ASN A 155 -10.06 -8.04 9.34
C ASN A 155 -8.99 -6.94 9.31
N LYS A 156 -7.84 -7.17 9.96
CA LYS A 156 -6.76 -6.20 10.11
C LYS A 156 -5.40 -6.85 9.90
N THR A 157 -4.42 -6.08 9.44
CA THR A 157 -3.04 -6.50 9.22
C THR A 157 -2.02 -5.56 9.85
N ASP A 158 -0.76 -5.98 9.95
CA ASP A 158 0.30 -5.25 10.66
C ASP A 158 1.24 -4.51 9.73
N LEU A 159 1.45 -5.04 8.54
CA LEU A 159 2.21 -4.41 7.49
C LEU A 159 1.42 -4.40 6.19
N ILE A 160 1.38 -3.26 5.52
CA ILE A 160 0.96 -3.16 4.14
C ILE A 160 2.09 -2.57 3.30
N ILE A 161 2.44 -3.21 2.20
CA ILE A 161 3.27 -2.63 1.14
C ILE A 161 2.41 -2.55 -0.12
N SER A 162 2.33 -1.38 -0.75
CA SER A 162 1.47 -1.16 -1.90
C SER A 162 2.27 -0.56 -3.04
N ARG A 163 2.37 -1.30 -4.15
CA ARG A 163 2.95 -0.83 -5.41
C ARG A 163 1.82 -0.32 -6.30
N MET A 164 1.80 0.99 -6.51
CA MET A 164 0.78 1.67 -7.29
C MET A 164 1.25 2.04 -8.70
N GLU A 165 2.39 1.53 -9.15
CA GLU A 165 2.99 1.88 -10.44
C GLU A 165 2.04 1.72 -11.63
N GLY A 166 1.41 0.55 -11.80
CA GLY A 166 0.41 0.35 -12.86
C GLY A 166 -0.87 1.19 -12.64
N PRO A 167 -1.48 1.12 -11.45
CA PRO A 167 -2.66 1.91 -11.09
C PRO A 167 -2.50 3.44 -11.11
N ILE A 168 -1.28 3.99 -11.15
CA ILE A 168 -1.03 5.43 -10.99
C ILE A 168 -1.76 6.28 -12.04
N ILE A 169 -1.86 5.78 -13.28
CA ILE A 169 -2.55 6.46 -14.39
C ILE A 169 -4.01 6.76 -14.02
N LEU A 170 -4.63 5.91 -13.20
CA LEU A 170 -6.00 6.12 -12.73
C LEU A 170 -6.06 7.21 -11.64
N ILE A 171 -5.05 7.28 -10.76
CA ILE A 171 -4.95 8.31 -9.72
C ILE A 171 -4.87 9.71 -10.36
N ASP A 172 -4.01 9.89 -11.36
CA ASP A 172 -3.84 11.18 -12.05
C ASP A 172 -5.12 11.65 -12.73
N LYS A 173 -5.90 10.72 -13.26
CA LYS A 173 -7.21 11.01 -13.86
C LYS A 173 -8.26 11.36 -12.81
N ASN A 174 -8.12 10.88 -11.57
CA ASN A 174 -9.08 11.18 -10.51
C ASN A 174 -8.51 11.04 -9.08
N PRO A 175 -8.32 12.18 -8.37
CA PRO A 175 -7.75 12.18 -7.01
C PRO A 175 -8.60 11.43 -5.96
N ALA A 176 -9.89 11.17 -6.20
CA ALA A 176 -10.70 10.40 -5.25
C ALA A 176 -10.29 8.92 -5.14
N ILE A 177 -9.56 8.39 -6.14
CA ILE A 177 -8.98 7.04 -6.06
C ILE A 177 -7.89 7.01 -4.97
N LEU A 178 -7.04 8.04 -4.91
CA LEU A 178 -6.00 8.18 -3.89
C LEU A 178 -6.60 8.23 -2.47
N ASP A 179 -7.64 9.05 -2.27
CA ASP A 179 -8.37 9.11 -1.00
C ASP A 179 -8.88 7.73 -0.56
N ARG A 180 -9.57 7.01 -1.46
CA ARG A 180 -10.11 5.69 -1.13
C ARG A 180 -9.00 4.70 -0.79
N ILE A 181 -7.90 4.73 -1.54
CA ILE A 181 -6.79 3.81 -1.32
C ILE A 181 -6.13 4.06 0.03
N ILE A 182 -5.79 5.30 0.35
CA ILE A 182 -5.22 5.61 1.66
C ILE A 182 -6.16 5.18 2.80
N ARG A 183 -7.46 5.47 2.67
CA ARG A 183 -8.45 5.11 3.71
C ARG A 183 -8.67 3.61 3.84
N ASN A 184 -8.84 2.88 2.75
CA ASN A 184 -9.06 1.44 2.79
C ASN A 184 -7.86 0.72 3.41
N TRP A 185 -6.62 1.13 3.07
CA TRP A 185 -5.40 0.52 3.58
C TRP A 185 -5.26 0.87 5.07
N TYR A 186 -5.54 2.12 5.45
CA TYR A 186 -5.56 2.54 6.86
C TYR A 186 -6.61 1.78 7.69
N ASP A 187 -7.80 1.57 7.13
CA ASP A 187 -8.88 0.80 7.77
C ASP A 187 -8.51 -0.68 7.92
N LEU A 188 -7.64 -1.23 7.05
CA LEU A 188 -7.07 -2.56 7.19
C LEU A 188 -5.91 -2.62 8.20
N LEU A 189 -5.28 -1.49 8.57
CA LEU A 189 -4.18 -1.51 9.52
C LEU A 189 -4.65 -1.70 10.97
N ASN A 190 -3.95 -2.61 11.66
CA ASN A 190 -3.96 -2.72 13.11
C ASN A 190 -3.45 -1.43 13.76
N LYS A 191 -3.81 -1.21 15.02
CA LYS A 191 -3.11 -0.25 15.88
C LYS A 191 -1.62 -0.60 15.91
N ASN A 192 -0.75 0.39 15.86
CA ASN A 192 0.69 0.27 15.66
C ASN A 192 1.12 -0.39 14.33
N GLY A 193 0.22 -0.48 13.34
CA GLY A 193 0.53 -1.02 12.02
C GLY A 193 1.29 -0.02 11.14
N LEU A 194 2.04 -0.55 10.18
CA LEU A 194 2.78 0.21 9.18
C LEU A 194 2.18 0.00 7.80
N MET A 195 2.06 1.07 7.01
CA MET A 195 1.87 0.95 5.57
C MET A 195 2.89 1.77 4.80
N PHE A 196 3.30 1.23 3.67
CA PHE A 196 4.11 1.87 2.66
C PHE A 196 3.36 1.84 1.34
N ILE A 197 3.25 2.99 0.69
CA ILE A 197 2.63 3.09 -0.64
C ILE A 197 3.62 3.77 -1.57
N GLN A 198 4.05 3.03 -2.58
CA GLN A 198 4.86 3.54 -3.67
C GLN A 198 3.92 3.99 -4.79
N PHE A 199 3.75 5.30 -4.94
CA PHE A 199 2.97 5.88 -6.03
C PHE A 199 3.80 6.04 -7.28
N GLU A 200 5.02 6.57 -7.17
CA GLU A 200 5.88 6.86 -8.32
C GLU A 200 7.17 6.02 -8.30
N LEU A 201 7.69 5.70 -9.48
CA LEU A 201 9.09 5.29 -9.62
C LEU A 201 9.95 6.54 -9.90
N PRO A 202 11.02 6.78 -9.13
CA PRO A 202 11.87 7.97 -9.28
C PRO A 202 12.46 8.19 -10.69
N LYS A 203 12.52 7.14 -11.52
CA LYS A 203 13.20 7.12 -12.82
C LYS A 203 12.28 7.41 -14.01
N TYR A 204 10.95 7.24 -13.88
CA TYR A 204 10.09 7.07 -15.05
C TYR A 204 8.92 8.04 -15.18
N GLN A 205 8.60 8.86 -14.17
CA GLN A 205 7.42 9.72 -14.25
C GLN A 205 7.68 11.14 -13.75
N PRO A 206 7.16 12.17 -14.44
CA PRO A 206 7.07 13.51 -13.87
C PRO A 206 6.23 13.45 -12.58
N ARG A 207 6.72 14.11 -11.52
CA ARG A 207 6.23 14.02 -10.13
C ARG A 207 4.89 14.76 -9.92
N TYR A 208 3.89 14.46 -10.73
CA TYR A 208 2.58 15.11 -10.65
C TYR A 208 1.76 14.60 -9.45
N THR A 209 1.99 13.37 -8.99
CA THR A 209 1.25 12.78 -7.86
C THR A 209 1.85 13.21 -6.52
N GLU A 210 3.16 13.43 -6.45
CA GLU A 210 3.86 13.79 -5.19
C GLU A 210 3.23 15.01 -4.46
N PRO A 211 2.90 16.15 -5.12
CA PRO A 211 2.21 17.27 -4.46
C PRO A 211 0.84 16.88 -3.88
N LEU A 212 0.08 16.06 -4.60
CA LEU A 212 -1.22 15.57 -4.12
C LEU A 212 -1.05 14.69 -2.88
N ILE A 213 -0.11 13.73 -2.92
CA ILE A 213 0.18 12.82 -1.79
C ILE A 213 0.64 13.62 -0.57
N LYS A 214 1.54 14.61 -0.74
CA LYS A 214 2.00 15.50 0.33
C LYS A 214 0.85 16.26 0.96
N LYS A 215 -0.07 16.77 0.15
CA LYS A 215 -1.25 17.48 0.62
C LYS A 215 -2.15 16.59 1.49
N TRP A 216 -2.41 15.35 1.06
CA TRP A 216 -3.13 14.36 1.89
C TRP A 216 -2.39 14.05 3.19
N ALA A 217 -1.09 13.82 3.10
CA ALA A 217 -0.28 13.49 4.26
C ALA A 217 -0.30 14.61 5.30
N ASN A 218 -0.17 15.87 4.86
CA ASN A 218 -0.23 17.03 5.75
C ASN A 218 -1.60 17.15 6.42
N ALA A 219 -2.70 17.00 5.67
CA ALA A 219 -4.04 17.09 6.25
C ALA A 219 -4.31 15.97 7.28
N ILE A 220 -3.81 14.76 7.05
CA ILE A 220 -3.88 13.67 8.04
C ILE A 220 -3.05 14.02 9.28
N LYS A 221 -1.82 14.50 9.09
CA LYS A 221 -0.88 14.84 10.17
C LYS A 221 -1.40 15.98 11.05
N GLU A 222 -1.98 17.00 10.45
CA GLU A 222 -2.56 18.15 11.15
C GLU A 222 -3.77 17.75 11.99
N LYS A 223 -4.61 16.85 11.47
CA LYS A 223 -5.84 16.42 12.14
C LYS A 223 -5.63 15.28 13.14
N PHE A 224 -4.64 14.43 12.91
CA PHE A 224 -4.35 13.23 13.70
C PHE A 224 -2.85 13.11 13.98
N PRO A 225 -2.31 13.84 14.99
CA PRO A 225 -0.89 13.82 15.33
C PRO A 225 -0.33 12.43 15.70
N GLU A 226 -1.19 11.50 16.10
CA GLU A 226 -0.85 10.11 16.38
C GLU A 226 -0.59 9.29 15.11
N VAL A 227 -0.96 9.81 13.94
CA VAL A 227 -0.63 9.21 12.65
C VAL A 227 0.69 9.79 12.18
N ASP A 228 1.76 9.02 12.35
CA ASP A 228 3.08 9.41 11.88
C ASP A 228 3.22 9.09 10.40
N ILE A 229 3.40 10.14 9.59
CA ILE A 229 3.37 10.07 8.14
C ILE A 229 4.54 10.81 7.53
N GLN A 230 5.18 10.18 6.53
CA GLN A 230 6.30 10.75 5.79
C GLN A 230 6.07 10.53 4.29
N VAL A 231 6.35 11.56 3.49
CA VAL A 231 6.26 11.49 2.02
C VAL A 231 7.56 11.97 1.41
N ASN A 232 8.14 11.16 0.53
CA ASN A 232 9.37 11.51 -0.19
C ASN A 232 9.44 10.72 -1.50
N LYS A 233 9.86 11.38 -2.59
CA LYS A 233 10.06 10.75 -3.91
C LYS A 233 8.87 9.89 -4.38
N GLY A 234 7.65 10.40 -4.21
CA GLY A 234 6.42 9.70 -4.59
C GLY A 234 6.11 8.43 -3.78
N VAL A 235 6.75 8.26 -2.62
CA VAL A 235 6.45 7.20 -1.65
C VAL A 235 5.85 7.82 -0.40
N LEU A 236 4.90 7.11 0.21
CA LEU A 236 4.29 7.43 1.49
C LEU A 236 4.57 6.30 2.48
N ARG A 237 5.07 6.64 3.68
CA ARG A 237 5.00 5.79 4.87
C ARG A 237 3.95 6.36 5.81
N LEU A 238 3.12 5.50 6.36
CA LEU A 238 2.23 5.82 7.47
C LEU A 238 2.38 4.78 8.59
N HIS A 239 2.49 5.27 9.82
CA HIS A 239 2.49 4.49 11.05
C HIS A 239 1.27 4.89 11.88
N LYS A 240 0.32 3.96 12.03
CA LYS A 240 -0.89 4.16 12.83
C LYS A 240 -0.56 3.95 14.30
N ARG A 241 0.02 4.93 14.99
CA ARG A 241 0.46 4.76 16.40
C ARG A 241 -0.74 4.51 17.33
N VAL A 242 -0.44 4.07 18.54
CA VAL A 242 -1.46 3.94 19.59
C VAL A 242 -2.10 5.30 19.83
N GLY A 243 -3.43 5.35 19.89
CA GLY A 243 -4.21 6.60 20.02
C GLY A 243 -4.75 7.14 18.69
N ALA A 244 -4.20 6.72 17.55
CA ALA A 244 -4.71 7.10 16.24
C ALA A 244 -6.16 6.62 16.02
N PRO A 245 -6.99 7.34 15.23
CA PRO A 245 -8.37 6.97 14.99
C PRO A 245 -8.49 5.59 14.33
N GLU A 246 -9.61 4.90 14.54
CA GLU A 246 -9.83 3.60 13.90
C GLU A 246 -9.94 3.71 12.38
N LYS A 247 -10.52 4.80 11.89
CA LYS A 247 -10.75 5.11 10.48
C LYS A 247 -10.36 6.55 10.17
N LEU A 248 -9.88 6.78 8.96
CA LEU A 248 -9.69 8.13 8.45
C LEU A 248 -11.01 8.68 7.89
N PRO A 249 -11.34 9.96 8.13
CA PRO A 249 -12.50 10.58 7.51
C PRO A 249 -12.28 10.70 5.99
N PRO A 250 -13.35 10.72 5.17
CA PRO A 250 -13.22 10.98 3.75
C PRO A 250 -12.58 12.34 3.47
N ALA A 251 -11.94 12.51 2.30
CA ALA A 251 -11.34 13.77 1.86
C ALA A 251 -12.24 15.00 2.07
N THR A 252 -13.55 14.86 1.90
CA THR A 252 -14.54 15.94 2.08
C THR A 252 -14.61 16.50 3.51
N GLN A 253 -14.18 15.73 4.51
CA GLN A 253 -14.10 16.12 5.92
C GLN A 253 -12.65 16.31 6.38
N LEU A 254 -11.68 15.80 5.62
CA LEU A 254 -10.26 15.90 5.94
C LEU A 254 -9.70 17.28 5.56
N PHE A 255 -10.17 17.86 4.45
CA PHE A 255 -9.71 19.15 3.93
C PHE A 255 -10.61 20.34 4.29
N THR A 256 -11.43 20.20 5.34
CA THR A 256 -12.28 21.24 5.93
C THR A 256 -11.75 21.66 7.28
#